data_AF-A0A9D6H1Y0-F1
#
_entry.id   AF-A0A9D6H1Y0-F1
#
_cell.length_a   1.000
_cell.length_b   1.000
_cell.length_c   1.000
_cell.angle_alpha   90.00
_cell.angle_beta   90.00
_cell.angle_gamma   90.00
#
_symmetry.space_group_name_H-M   'P 1'
#
loop_
_entity.id
_entity.type
_entity.pdbx_description
1 polymer ?
#
loop_
_entity_poly.entity_id
_entity_poly.type
_entity_poly.pdbx_seq_one_letter_code
_entity_poly.pdbx_strand_id
1 'polypeptide(L)'
;MNKVLIFAALGELGTGLALLIMPSLVGRLLLGEDLAGIAIPVARVAGIALIGLGVACWASPLVGMLTYSVAVMLYLAYLGVVGASTGILLWPAVALHLILTVLLTQALAGERQTKTYRRTP
;
A
#
# COMPACT_ATOMS: atom_id res chain seq x y z
N MET A 1 2.36 -7.13 -21.19
CA MET A 1 1.43 -7.29 -20.05
C MET A 1 0.07 -7.67 -20.58
N ASN A 2 -0.61 -8.64 -19.94
CA ASN A 2 -1.93 -9.08 -20.37
C ASN A 2 -2.95 -7.95 -20.13
N LYS A 3 -3.77 -7.61 -21.13
CA LYS A 3 -4.82 -6.57 -21.01
C LYS A 3 -5.74 -6.80 -19.80
N VAL A 4 -5.96 -8.06 -19.45
CA VAL A 4 -6.75 -8.49 -18.29
C VAL A 4 -6.14 -8.01 -16.96
N LEU A 5 -4.81 -8.12 -16.79
CA LEU A 5 -4.12 -7.67 -15.58
C LEU A 5 -4.18 -6.16 -15.42
N ILE A 6 -4.12 -5.41 -16.52
CA ILE A 6 -4.24 -3.95 -16.52
C ILE A 6 -5.64 -3.54 -16.07
N PHE A 7 -6.69 -4.18 -16.61
CA PHE A 7 -8.06 -3.88 -16.24
C PHE A 7 -8.35 -4.19 -14.77
N ALA A 8 -7.89 -5.36 -14.30
CA ALA A 8 -7.99 -5.73 -12.89
C ALA A 8 -7.24 -4.75 -11.98
N ALA A 9 -6.00 -4.38 -12.34
CA ALA A 9 -5.20 -3.42 -11.57
C ALA A 9 -5.89 -2.06 -11.47
N LEU A 10 -6.56 -1.59 -12.54
CA LEU A 10 -7.32 -0.34 -12.53
C LEU A 10 -8.53 -0.42 -11.59
N GLY A 11 -9.23 -1.55 -11.59
CA GLY A 11 -10.34 -1.82 -10.68
C GLY A 11 -9.90 -1.82 -9.22
N GLU A 12 -8.83 -2.55 -8.90
CA GLU A 12 -8.26 -2.61 -7.55
C GLU A 12 -7.75 -1.24 -7.08
N LEU A 13 -7.12 -0.45 -7.96
CA LEU A 13 -6.73 0.93 -7.66
C LEU A 13 -7.95 1.81 -7.34
N GLY A 14 -9.03 1.67 -8.10
CA GLY A 14 -10.29 2.40 -7.87
C GLY A 14 -10.92 2.03 -6.52
N THR A 15 -11.03 0.74 -6.23
CA THR A 15 -11.56 0.23 -4.96
C THR A 15 -10.67 0.64 -3.78
N GLY A 16 -9.35 0.55 -3.95
CA GLY A 16 -8.38 0.96 -2.94
C GLY A 16 -8.47 2.44 -2.61
N LEU A 17 -8.62 3.30 -3.62
CA LEU A 17 -8.84 4.73 -3.44
C LEU A 17 -10.17 5.03 -2.75
N ALA A 18 -11.24 4.32 -3.13
CA ALA A 18 -12.55 4.47 -2.50
C ALA A 18 -12.52 4.10 -1.01
N LEU A 19 -11.85 3.00 -0.63
CA LEU A 19 -11.64 2.60 0.75
C LEU A 19 -10.81 3.61 1.55
N LEU A 20 -9.89 4.31 0.89
CA LEU A 20 -9.02 5.29 1.52
C LEU A 20 -9.77 6.59 1.86
N ILE A 21 -10.60 7.07 0.93
CA ILE A 21 -11.33 8.34 1.03
C ILE A 21 -12.67 8.15 1.75
N MET A 22 -13.47 7.16 1.37
CA MET A 22 -14.84 6.93 1.84
C MET A 22 -15.07 5.49 2.34
N PRO A 23 -14.35 5.04 3.40
CA PRO A 23 -14.44 3.68 3.89
C PRO A 23 -15.85 3.26 4.32
N SER A 24 -16.63 4.17 4.94
CA SER A 24 -17.99 3.87 5.38
C SER A 24 -18.96 3.63 4.22
N LEU A 25 -18.84 4.41 3.13
CA LEU A 25 -19.66 4.21 1.93
C LEU A 25 -19.36 2.87 1.26
N VAL A 26 -18.08 2.52 1.15
CA VAL A 26 -17.66 1.23 0.58
C VAL A 26 -18.12 0.08 1.48
N GLY A 27 -17.99 0.23 2.80
CA GLY A 27 -18.58 -0.67 3.78
C GLY A 27 -20.05 -0.94 3.57
N ARG A 28 -20.82 0.15 3.46
CA ARG A 28 -22.25 0.07 3.29
C ARG A 28 -22.66 -0.59 1.96
N LEU A 29 -21.91 -0.33 0.90
CA LEU A 29 -22.15 -0.98 -0.40
C LEU A 29 -21.73 -2.46 -0.42
N LEU A 30 -20.62 -2.83 0.24
CA LEU A 30 -20.08 -4.19 0.20
C LEU A 30 -20.67 -5.11 1.27
N LEU A 31 -20.84 -4.59 2.49
CA LEU A 31 -21.21 -5.34 3.70
C LEU A 31 -22.62 -4.99 4.20
N GLY A 32 -23.23 -3.94 3.67
CA GLY A 32 -24.55 -3.46 4.13
C GLY A 32 -24.50 -2.60 5.40
N GLU A 33 -23.32 -2.39 5.99
CA GLU A 33 -23.14 -1.64 7.23
C GLU A 33 -22.01 -0.60 7.13
N ASP A 34 -22.15 0.49 7.89
CA ASP A 34 -21.14 1.54 7.94
C ASP A 34 -19.91 1.10 8.74
N LEU A 35 -18.71 1.28 8.17
CA LEU A 35 -17.48 1.11 8.94
C LEU A 35 -17.34 2.25 9.95
N ALA A 36 -17.25 1.87 11.23
CA ALA A 36 -17.08 2.78 12.36
C ALA A 36 -15.91 2.37 13.26
N GLY A 37 -15.40 3.34 14.02
CA GLY A 37 -14.32 3.12 14.99
C GLY A 37 -13.06 2.52 14.36
N ILE A 38 -12.66 1.33 14.84
CA ILE A 38 -11.43 0.62 14.42
C ILE A 38 -11.52 0.11 12.98
N ALA A 39 -12.73 -0.11 12.44
CA ALA A 39 -12.89 -0.57 11.08
C ALA A 39 -12.38 0.45 10.05
N ILE A 40 -12.50 1.76 10.34
CA ILE A 40 -12.04 2.84 9.45
C ILE A 40 -10.52 2.75 9.16
N PRO A 41 -9.63 2.71 10.17
CA PRO A 41 -8.21 2.59 9.90
C PRO A 41 -7.82 1.26 9.26
N VAL A 42 -8.51 0.16 9.59
CA VAL A 42 -8.29 -1.15 8.94
C VAL A 42 -8.64 -1.08 7.45
N ALA A 43 -9.78 -0.47 7.10
CA ALA A 43 -10.18 -0.30 5.70
C ALA A 43 -9.23 0.59 4.90
N ARG A 44 -8.68 1.63 5.53
CA ARG A 44 -7.67 2.48 4.89
C ARG A 44 -6.38 1.70 4.62
N VAL A 45 -5.93 0.86 5.55
CA VAL A 45 -4.77 -0.03 5.32
C VAL A 45 -5.06 -1.03 4.19
N ALA A 46 -6.26 -1.61 4.16
CA ALA A 46 -6.67 -2.47 3.05
C ALA A 46 -6.67 -1.71 1.72
N GLY A 47 -7.15 -0.47 1.68
CA GLY A 47 -7.11 0.37 0.49
C GLY A 47 -5.68 0.64 0.00
N ILE A 48 -4.74 0.91 0.92
CA ILE A 48 -3.31 1.05 0.61
C ILE A 48 -2.75 -0.26 0.01
N ALA A 49 -3.16 -1.42 0.52
CA ALA A 49 -2.76 -2.73 0.00
C ALA A 49 -3.22 -2.93 -1.46
N LEU A 50 -4.47 -2.58 -1.78
CA LEU A 50 -4.99 -2.68 -3.14
C LEU A 50 -4.26 -1.75 -4.11
N ILE A 51 -3.91 -0.54 -3.66
CA ILE A 51 -3.09 0.39 -4.46
C ILE A 51 -1.71 -0.22 -4.73
N GLY A 52 -1.07 -0.78 -3.71
CA GLY A 52 0.20 -1.48 -3.85
C GLY A 52 0.14 -2.64 -4.84
N LEU A 53 -0.94 -3.43 -4.80
CA LEU A 53 -1.18 -4.55 -5.72
C LEU A 53 -1.38 -4.05 -7.16
N GLY A 54 -2.16 -3.01 -7.37
CA GLY A 54 -2.35 -2.40 -8.69
C GLY A 54 -1.02 -1.91 -9.29
N VAL A 55 -0.18 -1.28 -8.47
CA VAL A 55 1.18 -0.87 -8.88
C VAL A 55 2.07 -2.10 -9.16
N ALA A 56 1.96 -3.16 -8.36
CA ALA A 56 2.69 -4.42 -8.56
C ALA A 56 2.36 -5.06 -9.91
N CYS A 57 1.08 -5.07 -10.26
CA CYS A 57 0.56 -5.61 -11.51
C CYS A 57 0.94 -4.77 -12.73
N TRP A 58 1.17 -3.46 -12.57
CA TRP A 58 1.51 -2.56 -13.67
C TRP A 58 3.02 -2.44 -13.93
N ALA A 59 3.83 -2.30 -12.88
CA ALA A 59 5.26 -1.97 -13.02
C ALA A 59 6.15 -3.18 -12.72
N SER A 60 6.22 -3.55 -11.45
CA SER A 60 6.92 -4.74 -10.96
C SER A 60 6.46 -5.05 -9.54
N PRO A 61 6.53 -6.32 -9.10
CA PRO A 61 6.22 -6.71 -7.73
C PRO A 61 7.03 -5.92 -6.68
N LEU A 62 8.28 -5.59 -7.01
CA LEU A 62 9.20 -4.87 -6.13
C LEU A 62 8.74 -3.43 -5.89
N VAL A 63 8.32 -2.72 -6.95
CA VAL A 63 7.77 -1.36 -6.85
C VAL A 63 6.42 -1.36 -6.12
N GLY A 64 5.57 -2.38 -6.35
CA GLY A 64 4.30 -2.54 -5.64
C GLY A 64 4.49 -2.69 -4.13
N MET A 65 5.39 -3.58 -3.71
CA MET A 65 5.68 -3.77 -2.28
C MET A 65 6.36 -2.57 -1.63
N LEU A 66 7.20 -1.83 -2.36
CA LEU A 66 7.80 -0.60 -1.85
C LEU A 66 6.73 0.48 -1.65
N THR A 67 5.83 0.64 -2.63
CA THR A 67 4.71 1.60 -2.55
C THR A 67 3.80 1.28 -1.37
N TYR A 68 3.44 0.00 -1.20
CA TYR A 68 2.67 -0.47 -0.07
C TYR A 68 3.38 -0.17 1.26
N SER A 69 4.67 -0.54 1.38
CA SER A 69 5.43 -0.41 2.62
C SER A 69 5.54 1.05 3.07
N VAL A 70 5.84 1.96 2.14
CA VAL A 70 5.94 3.40 2.41
C VAL A 70 4.58 3.97 2.82
N ALA A 71 3.52 3.66 2.08
CA ALA A 71 2.21 4.22 2.32
C ALA A 71 1.62 3.75 3.67
N VAL A 72 1.77 2.46 4.01
CA VAL A 72 1.33 1.93 5.32
C VAL A 72 2.15 2.52 6.45
N MET A 73 3.47 2.64 6.29
CA MET A 73 4.35 3.27 7.28
C MET A 73 3.89 4.70 7.59
N LEU A 74 3.67 5.52 6.56
CA LEU A 74 3.22 6.91 6.72
C LEU A 74 1.85 6.99 7.38
N TYR A 75 0.91 6.12 6.96
CA TYR A 75 -0.43 6.10 7.51
C TYR A 75 -0.45 5.72 9.00
N LEU A 76 0.30 4.67 9.37
CA LEU A 76 0.42 4.24 10.76
C LEU A 76 1.15 5.30 11.61
N ALA A 77 2.24 5.88 11.11
CA ALA A 77 2.95 6.97 11.78
C ALA A 77 2.01 8.15 12.04
N TYR A 78 1.18 8.53 11.06
CA TYR A 78 0.17 9.57 11.20
C TYR A 78 -0.86 9.24 12.30
N LEU A 79 -1.41 8.01 12.32
CA LEU A 79 -2.34 7.58 13.37
C LEU A 79 -1.71 7.61 14.77
N GLY A 80 -0.45 7.22 14.88
CA GLY A 80 0.31 7.27 16.13
C GLY A 80 0.56 8.70 16.61
N VAL A 81 0.90 9.62 15.70
CA VAL A 81 1.17 11.04 16.03
C VAL A 81 -0.10 11.79 16.42
N VAL A 82 -1.22 11.56 15.73
CA VAL A 82 -2.50 12.22 16.03
C VAL A 82 -3.17 11.63 17.28
N GLY A 83 -2.61 10.55 17.85
CA GLY A 83 -3.19 9.87 19.01
C GLY A 83 -4.52 9.16 18.69
N ALA A 84 -4.86 9.01 17.41
CA ALA A 84 -6.08 8.35 16.96
C ALA A 84 -6.07 6.83 17.24
N SER A 85 -4.90 6.25 17.51
CA SER A 85 -4.73 4.85 17.85
C SER A 85 -3.52 4.68 18.78
N THR A 86 -3.74 4.14 19.98
CA THR A 86 -2.72 4.01 21.04
C THR A 86 -2.16 2.59 21.17
N GLY A 87 -2.39 1.73 20.18
CA GLY A 87 -1.96 0.33 20.22
C GLY A 87 -0.43 0.21 20.37
N ILE A 88 0.03 -0.61 21.31
CA ILE A 88 1.46 -0.86 21.55
C ILE A 88 2.18 -1.40 20.30
N LEU A 89 1.44 -2.12 19.45
CA LEU A 89 1.92 -2.72 18.19
C LEU A 89 2.02 -1.74 17.01
N LEU A 90 1.49 -0.51 17.16
CA LEU A 90 1.49 0.48 16.09
C LEU A 90 2.92 0.91 15.74
N TRP A 91 3.72 1.23 16.78
CA TRP A 91 5.13 1.58 16.62
C TRP A 91 6.01 0.45 16.06
N PRO A 92 5.91 -0.81 16.55
CA PRO A 92 6.54 -1.97 15.92
C PRO A 92 6.17 -2.14 14.44
N ALA A 93 4.90 -1.94 14.07
CA ALA A 93 4.48 -2.04 12.68
C ALA A 93 5.10 -0.95 11.80
N VAL A 94 5.18 0.29 12.28
CA VAL A 94 5.89 1.39 11.60
C VAL A 94 7.36 1.06 11.41
N ALA A 95 8.04 0.58 12.47
CA ALA A 95 9.45 0.21 12.41
C ALA A 95 9.71 -0.93 11.41
N LEU A 96 8.86 -1.96 11.40
CA LEU A 96 8.94 -3.06 10.45
C LEU A 96 8.80 -2.57 9.01
N HIS A 97 7.80 -1.73 8.72
CA HIS A 97 7.57 -1.21 7.37
C HIS A 97 8.68 -0.25 6.92
N LEU A 98 9.29 0.49 7.86
CA LEU A 98 10.48 1.28 7.58
C LEU A 98 11.66 0.40 7.17
N ILE A 99 11.93 -0.68 7.91
CA ILE A 99 13.00 -1.65 7.58
C ILE A 99 12.76 -2.24 6.19
N LEU A 100 11.54 -2.73 5.92
CA LEU A 100 11.17 -3.28 4.61
C LEU A 100 11.34 -2.26 3.49
N THR A 101 10.94 -1.01 3.72
CA THR A 101 11.13 0.09 2.76
C THR A 101 12.60 0.30 2.43
N VAL A 102 13.48 0.30 3.44
CA VAL A 102 14.93 0.43 3.23
C VAL A 102 15.45 -0.76 2.41
N LEU A 103 15.12 -1.99 2.79
CA LEU A 103 15.56 -3.20 2.05
C LEU A 103 15.10 -3.18 0.59
N LEU A 104 13.83 -2.85 0.34
CA LEU A 104 13.26 -2.80 -1.01
C LEU A 104 13.88 -1.68 -1.84
N THR A 105 14.20 -0.54 -1.22
CA THR A 105 14.88 0.58 -1.90
C THR A 105 16.29 0.17 -2.33
N GLN A 106 17.03 -0.52 -1.46
CA GLN A 106 18.35 -1.06 -1.78
C GLN A 106 18.28 -2.08 -2.92
N ALA A 107 17.33 -3.01 -2.87
CA ALA A 107 17.12 -4.00 -3.92
C ALA A 107 16.77 -3.35 -5.28
N LEU A 108 15.88 -2.36 -5.27
CA LEU A 108 15.50 -1.61 -6.47
C LEU A 108 16.69 -0.81 -7.05
N ALA A 109 17.54 -0.23 -6.19
CA ALA A 109 18.75 0.45 -6.61
C ALA A 109 19.74 -0.51 -7.29
N GLY A 110 19.94 -1.70 -6.72
CA GLY A 110 20.78 -2.75 -7.32
C GLY A 110 20.29 -3.22 -8.69
N GLU A 111 18.97 -3.41 -8.86
CA GLU A 111 18.39 -3.74 -10.18
C GLU A 111 18.59 -2.63 -11.23
N ARG A 112 18.50 -1.36 -10.84
CA ARG A 112 18.76 -0.25 -11.78
C ARG A 112 20.21 -0.22 -12.23
N GLN A 113 21.16 -0.49 -11.33
CA GLN A 113 22.60 -0.48 -11.65
C GLN A 113 22.97 -1.61 -12.62
N THR A 114 22.49 -2.83 -12.38
CA THR A 114 22.74 -3.98 -13.27
C THR A 114 22.13 -3.77 -14.67
N LYS A 115 20.92 -3.18 -14.76
CA LYS A 115 20.29 -2.86 -16.04
C LYS A 115 21.02 -1.75 -16.80
N THR A 116 21.67 -0.83 -16.08
CA THR A 116 22.48 0.25 -16.66
C THR A 116 23.82 -0.30 -17.19
N TYR A 117 24.51 -1.15 -16.43
CA TYR A 117 25.77 -1.79 -16.84
C TYR A 117 25.62 -2.70 -18.08
N ARG A 118 24.52 -3.46 -18.16
CA ARG A 118 24.25 -4.31 -19.34
C ARG A 118 23.91 -3.51 -20.61
N ARG A 119 23.62 -2.21 -20.49
CA ARG A 119 23.19 -1.36 -21.62
C ARG A 119 24.35 -0.55 -22.22
N THR A 120 25.54 -0.58 -21.63
CA THR A 120 26.77 -0.05 -22.24
C THR A 120 27.41 -1.15 -23.11
N PRO A 121 27.68 -0.88 -24.40
CA PRO A 121 28.21 -1.86 -25.36
C PRO A 121 29.64 -2.29 -25.05
#